data_AF-A0A414CIF0-F1
#
_entry.id   AF-A0A414CIF0-F1
#
_cell.length_a   1.000
_cell.length_b   1.000
_cell.length_c   1.000
_cell.angle_alpha   90.00
_cell.angle_beta   90.00
_cell.angle_gamma   90.00
#
_symmetry.space_group_name_H-M   'P 1'
#
loop_
_entity.id
_entity.type
_entity.pdbx_description
1 polymer ?
#
loop_
_entity_poly.entity_id
_entity_poly.type
_entity_poly.pdbx_seq_one_letter_code
_entity_poly.pdbx_strand_id
1 'polypeptide(L)'
;MVATNDILSYSESLANQGVGADADGAYGTQCVDLPNSISINFFGKALWGNAIDLLNSAAGLGYEVVYDAIGVNPRAGAIFVMDTTYLCGHPYGHTGIVIEDSDGVTMRTIEQNIDGNADSLYVGGPARYNTRNFDGIVGWFYFPTDGTSVAFEQPEPSEPLTIESNEFNPETGTFTVEVSALNVRAEAGLGAEIVAVYGAGQEINYDGWIDNDGFIWISYIGGSGNRRYVAVGQSENGQRITDFGSFK
;
A
#
# COMPACT_ATOMS: atom_id res chain seq x y z
N MET A 1 -10.60 2.20 -17.05
CA MET A 1 -11.44 1.63 -15.98
C MET A 1 -11.16 0.15 -15.94
N VAL A 2 -11.30 -0.46 -14.76
CA VAL A 2 -10.75 -1.79 -14.42
C VAL A 2 -11.89 -2.73 -14.07
N ALA A 3 -11.78 -4.02 -14.38
CA ALA A 3 -12.77 -5.01 -13.99
C ALA A 3 -12.46 -5.51 -12.57
N THR A 4 -13.51 -5.73 -11.76
CA THR A 4 -13.36 -6.35 -10.43
C THR A 4 -12.57 -7.66 -10.48
N ASN A 5 -12.76 -8.44 -11.54
CA ASN A 5 -12.07 -9.71 -11.72
C ASN A 5 -10.54 -9.55 -11.85
N ASP A 6 -10.04 -8.45 -12.41
CA ASP A 6 -8.59 -8.22 -12.55
C ASP A 6 -7.96 -7.98 -11.17
N ILE A 7 -8.65 -7.21 -10.32
CA ILE A 7 -8.24 -6.92 -8.94
C ILE A 7 -8.24 -8.19 -8.09
N LEU A 8 -9.29 -9.01 -8.23
CA LEU A 8 -9.39 -10.29 -7.54
C LEU A 8 -8.29 -11.24 -7.99
N SER A 9 -8.07 -11.35 -9.30
CA SER A 9 -7.03 -12.21 -9.88
C SER A 9 -5.62 -11.80 -9.42
N TYR A 10 -5.34 -10.50 -9.36
CA TYR A 10 -4.09 -9.98 -8.79
C TYR A 10 -3.91 -10.42 -7.34
N SER A 11 -4.92 -10.22 -6.50
CA SER A 11 -4.88 -10.60 -5.08
C SER A 11 -4.73 -12.12 -4.88
N GLU A 12 -5.47 -12.92 -5.65
CA GLU A 12 -5.37 -14.38 -5.67
C GLU A 12 -3.98 -14.85 -6.11
N SER A 13 -3.38 -14.19 -7.10
CA SER A 13 -2.04 -14.53 -7.57
C SER A 13 -0.98 -14.35 -6.48
N LEU A 14 -1.06 -13.30 -5.67
CA LEU A 14 -0.16 -13.07 -4.53
C LEU A 14 -0.32 -14.18 -3.49
N ALA A 15 -1.57 -14.47 -3.12
CA ALA A 15 -1.88 -15.50 -2.13
C ALA A 15 -1.44 -16.91 -2.60
N ASN A 16 -1.67 -17.24 -3.87
CA ASN A 16 -1.29 -18.53 -4.46
C ASN A 16 0.23 -18.72 -4.55
N GLN A 17 0.97 -17.64 -4.80
CA GLN A 17 2.43 -17.64 -4.80
C GLN A 17 3.03 -17.60 -3.39
N GLY A 18 2.21 -17.28 -2.38
CA GLY A 18 2.65 -17.12 -1.00
C GLY A 18 3.50 -15.87 -0.77
N VAL A 19 3.32 -14.84 -1.60
CA VAL A 19 3.97 -13.53 -1.50
C VAL A 19 2.95 -12.47 -1.08
N GLY A 20 3.40 -11.26 -0.72
CA GLY A 20 2.52 -10.11 -0.50
C GLY A 20 2.91 -8.96 -1.42
N ALA A 21 1.99 -8.02 -1.58
CA ALA A 21 2.26 -6.69 -2.11
C ALA A 21 2.99 -5.85 -1.05
N ASP A 22 4.01 -5.13 -1.49
CA ASP A 22 4.76 -4.15 -0.72
C ASP A 22 4.66 -2.81 -1.48
N ALA A 23 3.57 -2.07 -1.24
CA ALA A 23 3.14 -0.96 -2.09
C ALA A 23 3.96 0.31 -1.87
N ASP A 24 4.35 0.54 -0.63
CA ASP A 24 5.16 1.67 -0.17
C ASP A 24 6.64 1.28 0.03
N GLY A 25 6.97 0.03 -0.27
CA GLY A 25 8.27 -0.55 -0.04
C GLY A 25 8.57 -0.77 1.45
N ALA A 26 7.62 -0.41 2.35
CA ALA A 26 7.41 -0.20 3.81
C ALA A 26 7.14 -1.36 4.76
N TYR A 27 7.99 -1.64 5.75
CA TYR A 27 7.70 -2.71 6.75
C TYR A 27 7.29 -4.07 6.13
N GLY A 28 7.75 -4.35 4.90
CA GLY A 28 7.43 -5.54 4.14
C GLY A 28 5.99 -5.56 3.63
N THR A 29 5.22 -6.59 3.98
CA THR A 29 3.88 -6.83 3.39
C THR A 29 2.80 -6.62 4.45
N GLN A 30 2.55 -5.37 4.83
CA GLN A 30 1.53 -4.99 5.79
C GLN A 30 0.12 -5.20 5.25
N CYS A 31 -0.88 -5.18 6.14
CA CYS A 31 -2.28 -5.38 5.74
C CYS A 31 -2.76 -4.29 4.76
N VAL A 32 -2.30 -3.06 4.93
CA VAL A 32 -2.65 -1.89 4.12
C VAL A 32 -2.04 -1.92 2.71
N ASP A 33 -0.95 -2.65 2.51
CA ASP A 33 -0.23 -2.69 1.23
C ASP A 33 -1.01 -3.40 0.13
N LEU A 34 -1.83 -4.38 0.49
CA LEU A 34 -2.69 -5.03 -0.50
C LEU A 34 -3.71 -4.04 -1.08
N PRO A 35 -4.58 -3.38 -0.30
CA PRO A 35 -5.45 -2.32 -0.82
C PRO A 35 -4.71 -1.18 -1.51
N ASN A 36 -3.58 -0.73 -0.94
CA ASN A 36 -2.85 0.39 -1.51
C ASN A 36 -2.21 0.03 -2.85
N SER A 37 -1.61 -1.17 -2.97
CA SER A 37 -1.07 -1.66 -4.24
C SER A 37 -2.16 -1.76 -5.31
N ILE A 38 -3.36 -2.25 -4.97
CA ILE A 38 -4.48 -2.26 -5.91
C ILE A 38 -4.83 -0.84 -6.35
N SER A 39 -4.98 0.09 -5.40
CA SER A 39 -5.35 1.47 -5.67
C SER A 39 -4.33 2.18 -6.58
N ILE A 40 -3.04 1.97 -6.31
CA ILE A 40 -1.94 2.54 -7.08
C ILE A 40 -1.90 1.90 -8.48
N ASN A 41 -1.82 0.57 -8.55
CA ASN A 41 -1.58 -0.15 -9.79
C ASN A 41 -2.72 -0.07 -10.81
N PHE A 42 -3.96 -0.08 -10.33
CA PHE A 42 -5.14 -0.12 -11.20
C PHE A 42 -5.79 1.26 -11.37
N PHE A 43 -5.57 2.20 -10.44
CA PHE A 43 -6.26 3.48 -10.42
C PHE A 43 -5.34 4.69 -10.31
N GLY A 44 -4.02 4.50 -10.17
CA GLY A 44 -3.04 5.57 -10.08
C GLY A 44 -3.21 6.47 -8.84
N LYS A 45 -3.87 5.96 -7.79
CA LYS A 45 -4.20 6.75 -6.60
C LYS A 45 -3.73 6.03 -5.35
N ALA A 46 -2.92 6.68 -4.53
CA ALA A 46 -2.53 6.15 -3.22
C ALA A 46 -3.66 6.34 -2.20
N LEU A 47 -3.83 5.34 -1.34
CA LEU A 47 -4.61 5.45 -0.11
C LEU A 47 -3.70 5.94 1.02
N TRP A 48 -4.25 6.73 1.93
CA TRP A 48 -3.54 7.41 3.02
C TRP A 48 -3.95 6.86 4.39
N GLY A 49 -3.03 6.97 5.36
CA GLY A 49 -3.24 6.51 6.73
C GLY A 49 -3.11 4.99 6.93
N ASN A 50 -3.40 4.52 8.15
CA ASN A 50 -3.38 3.10 8.49
C ASN A 50 -4.63 2.37 7.98
N ALA A 51 -4.72 1.06 8.19
CA ALA A 51 -5.89 0.27 7.83
C ALA A 51 -7.21 0.86 8.37
N ILE A 52 -7.23 1.37 9.61
CA ILE A 52 -8.41 2.00 10.21
C ILE A 52 -8.85 3.30 9.51
N ASP A 53 -7.94 3.98 8.83
CA ASP A 53 -8.17 5.27 8.18
C ASP A 53 -8.72 5.12 6.74
N LEU A 54 -8.65 3.90 6.18
CA LEU A 54 -8.90 3.67 4.76
C LEU A 54 -10.32 4.02 4.29
N LEU A 55 -11.34 3.97 5.14
CA LEU A 55 -12.69 4.42 4.75
C LEU A 55 -12.70 5.93 4.47
N ASN A 56 -12.03 6.72 5.31
CA ASN A 56 -11.90 8.16 5.09
C ASN A 56 -11.03 8.45 3.88
N SER A 57 -9.98 7.65 3.69
CA SER A 57 -9.10 7.79 2.54
C SER A 57 -9.80 7.54 1.21
N ALA A 58 -10.53 6.42 1.12
CA ALA A 58 -11.34 6.06 -0.03
C ALA A 58 -12.42 7.12 -0.31
N ALA A 59 -13.11 7.61 0.71
CA ALA A 59 -14.09 8.68 0.56
C ALA A 59 -13.45 9.97 0.00
N GLY A 60 -12.26 10.33 0.47
CA GLY A 60 -11.50 11.49 -0.02
C GLY A 60 -11.12 11.38 -1.51
N LEU A 61 -10.94 10.16 -2.02
CA LEU A 61 -10.69 9.88 -3.45
C LEU A 61 -11.97 9.77 -4.29
N GLY A 62 -13.14 9.86 -3.66
CA GLY A 62 -14.46 9.74 -4.29
C GLY A 62 -14.94 8.30 -4.49
N TYR A 63 -14.38 7.33 -3.77
CA TYR A 63 -14.78 5.92 -3.86
C TYR A 63 -16.10 5.67 -3.11
N GLU A 64 -16.81 4.61 -3.50
CA GLU A 64 -18.01 4.16 -2.78
C GLU A 64 -17.60 3.61 -1.40
N VAL A 65 -18.14 4.18 -0.33
CA VAL A 65 -17.92 3.74 1.05
C VAL A 65 -19.24 3.31 1.67
N VAL A 66 -19.23 2.14 2.32
CA VAL A 66 -20.39 1.52 2.96
C VAL A 66 -20.02 1.12 4.38
N TYR A 67 -20.80 1.54 5.36
CA TYR A 67 -20.61 1.14 6.76
C TYR A 67 -21.37 -0.13 7.08
N ASP A 68 -20.82 -0.94 7.98
CA ASP A 68 -21.46 -2.17 8.45
C ASP A 68 -22.80 -1.87 9.11
N ALA A 69 -23.83 -2.66 8.76
CA ALA A 69 -25.17 -2.54 9.29
C ALA A 69 -25.95 -3.84 9.05
N ILE A 70 -26.99 -4.06 9.86
CA ILE A 70 -27.85 -5.25 9.74
C ILE A 70 -28.44 -5.34 8.33
N GLY A 71 -28.16 -6.44 7.64
CA GLY A 71 -28.66 -6.71 6.28
C GLY A 71 -27.91 -6.00 5.16
N VAL A 72 -26.79 -5.34 5.48
CA VAL A 72 -25.88 -4.72 4.52
C VAL A 72 -24.62 -5.58 4.47
N ASN A 73 -24.34 -6.21 3.33
CA ASN A 73 -23.25 -7.17 3.19
C ASN A 73 -22.26 -6.73 2.09
N PRO A 74 -20.95 -6.96 2.26
CA PRO A 74 -19.97 -6.68 1.22
C PRO A 74 -20.10 -7.64 0.04
N ARG A 75 -19.82 -7.11 -1.15
CA ARG A 75 -19.73 -7.85 -2.41
C ARG A 75 -18.27 -8.20 -2.70
N ALA A 76 -18.07 -9.12 -3.63
CA ALA A 76 -16.75 -9.39 -4.19
C ALA A 76 -16.06 -8.09 -4.66
N GLY A 77 -14.80 -7.91 -4.31
CA GLY A 77 -14.01 -6.72 -4.59
C GLY A 77 -14.09 -5.62 -3.53
N ALA A 78 -14.89 -5.79 -2.47
CA ALA A 78 -14.90 -4.86 -1.34
C ALA A 78 -13.57 -4.90 -0.58
N ILE A 79 -13.03 -3.74 -0.24
CA ILE A 79 -11.93 -3.63 0.73
C ILE A 79 -12.53 -3.36 2.11
N PHE A 80 -12.43 -4.33 3.02
CA PHE A 80 -12.97 -4.18 4.37
C PHE A 80 -12.02 -3.40 5.28
N VAL A 81 -12.58 -2.67 6.25
CA VAL A 81 -11.83 -2.03 7.32
C VAL A 81 -12.32 -2.55 8.65
N MET A 82 -11.38 -3.01 9.47
CA MET A 82 -11.62 -3.61 10.78
C MET A 82 -10.93 -2.79 11.87
N ASP A 83 -11.65 -2.52 12.96
CA ASP A 83 -11.10 -2.00 14.20
C ASP A 83 -10.53 -3.13 15.04
N THR A 84 -9.22 -3.08 15.27
CA THR A 84 -8.46 -4.07 16.03
C THR A 84 -8.26 -3.69 17.49
N THR A 85 -8.75 -2.52 17.93
CA THR A 85 -8.47 -1.96 19.26
C THR A 85 -8.86 -2.92 20.37
N TYR A 86 -10.05 -3.52 20.28
CA TYR A 86 -10.58 -4.43 21.29
C TYR A 86 -10.29 -5.91 21.02
N LEU A 87 -9.96 -6.26 19.77
CA LEU A 87 -9.74 -7.65 19.34
C LEU A 87 -8.26 -8.05 19.44
N CYS A 88 -7.36 -7.12 19.10
CA CYS A 88 -5.92 -7.36 19.01
C CYS A 88 -5.09 -6.39 19.87
N GLY A 89 -5.71 -5.40 20.51
CA GLY A 89 -5.05 -4.50 21.45
C GLY A 89 -4.19 -3.40 20.82
N HIS A 90 -4.37 -3.11 19.52
CA HIS A 90 -3.68 -2.02 18.83
C HIS A 90 -4.64 -1.18 17.97
N PRO A 91 -4.35 0.12 17.77
CA PRO A 91 -5.28 1.06 17.15
C PRO A 91 -5.16 1.17 15.62
N TYR A 92 -4.23 0.44 14.99
CA TYR A 92 -3.94 0.60 13.56
C TYR A 92 -5.03 0.06 12.61
N GLY A 93 -5.91 -0.81 13.12
CA GLY A 93 -6.90 -1.52 12.32
C GLY A 93 -6.30 -2.68 11.53
N HIS A 94 -7.16 -3.33 10.74
CA HIS A 94 -6.80 -4.38 9.79
C HIS A 94 -7.68 -4.29 8.54
N THR A 95 -7.19 -4.81 7.42
CA THR A 95 -7.87 -4.69 6.12
C THR A 95 -7.51 -5.85 5.19
N GLY A 96 -8.25 -5.95 4.09
CA GLY A 96 -8.05 -6.92 3.02
C GLY A 96 -9.20 -6.86 2.03
N ILE A 97 -9.14 -7.73 1.02
CA ILE A 97 -10.14 -7.79 -0.05
C ILE A 97 -11.11 -8.95 0.17
N VAL A 98 -12.39 -8.70 -0.02
CA VAL A 98 -13.45 -9.71 -0.05
C VAL A 98 -13.50 -10.33 -1.44
N ILE A 99 -13.39 -11.66 -1.53
CA ILE A 99 -13.21 -12.36 -2.82
C ILE A 99 -14.50 -12.96 -3.40
N GLU A 100 -15.58 -13.01 -2.61
CA GLU A 100 -16.91 -13.38 -3.06
C GLU A 100 -17.99 -12.64 -2.26
N ASP A 101 -19.21 -12.58 -2.78
CA ASP A 101 -20.32 -11.93 -2.09
C ASP A 101 -20.57 -12.59 -0.73
N SER A 102 -20.61 -11.78 0.33
CA SER A 102 -20.83 -12.27 1.69
C SER A 102 -22.29 -12.68 1.91
N ASP A 103 -22.47 -13.78 2.64
CA ASP A 103 -23.77 -14.25 3.11
C ASP A 103 -24.34 -13.43 4.28
N GLY A 104 -23.60 -12.42 4.77
CA GLY A 104 -23.95 -11.61 5.95
C GLY A 104 -23.61 -12.26 7.28
N VAL A 105 -22.91 -13.40 7.27
CA VAL A 105 -22.41 -14.08 8.47
C VAL A 105 -20.89 -14.17 8.42
N THR A 106 -20.35 -14.50 7.24
CA THR A 106 -18.91 -14.64 7.00
C THR A 106 -18.48 -13.92 5.73
N MET A 107 -17.20 -13.58 5.68
CA MET A 107 -16.52 -13.05 4.51
C MET A 107 -15.36 -13.97 4.18
N ARG A 108 -15.25 -14.39 2.92
CA ARG A 108 -14.02 -14.96 2.39
C ARG A 108 -13.16 -13.83 1.85
N THR A 109 -11.90 -13.84 2.24
CA THR A 109 -11.00 -12.71 2.06
C THR A 109 -9.61 -13.15 1.62
N ILE A 110 -8.87 -12.21 1.04
CA ILE A 110 -7.42 -12.27 0.93
C ILE A 110 -6.84 -11.10 1.72
N GLU A 111 -5.87 -11.41 2.56
CA GLU A 111 -5.32 -10.47 3.53
C GLU A 111 -3.82 -10.69 3.70
N GLN A 112 -3.11 -9.63 4.04
CA GLN A 112 -1.70 -9.67 4.40
C GLN A 112 -1.52 -9.55 5.90
N ASN A 113 -0.38 -10.03 6.38
CA ASN A 113 0.02 -9.90 7.78
C ASN A 113 -0.93 -10.56 8.80
N ILE A 114 -1.42 -11.77 8.49
CA ILE A 114 -2.32 -12.54 9.38
C ILE A 114 -1.69 -13.81 9.97
N ASP A 115 -0.44 -14.11 9.61
CA ASP A 115 0.26 -15.34 10.03
C ASP A 115 0.72 -15.29 11.51
N GLY A 116 0.63 -14.12 12.17
CA GLY A 116 0.91 -13.97 13.60
C GLY A 116 2.39 -14.11 13.98
N ASN A 117 3.30 -13.84 13.05
CA ASN A 117 4.74 -13.81 13.29
C ASN A 117 5.13 -12.69 14.29
N ALA A 118 6.16 -12.96 15.10
CA ALA A 118 6.60 -12.07 16.18
C ALA A 118 7.09 -10.70 15.70
N ASP A 119 7.50 -10.61 14.44
CA ASP A 119 7.99 -9.43 13.73
C ASP A 119 6.99 -8.87 12.71
N SER A 120 5.73 -9.34 12.71
CA SER A 120 4.62 -8.90 11.84
C SER A 120 4.50 -7.38 11.71
N LEU A 121 4.74 -6.63 12.79
CA LEU A 121 4.71 -5.16 12.79
C LEU A 121 5.84 -4.50 11.99
N TYR A 122 6.90 -5.23 11.67
CA TYR A 122 8.11 -4.72 11.00
C TYR A 122 8.35 -5.32 9.62
N VAL A 123 7.89 -6.54 9.37
CA VAL A 123 8.09 -7.26 8.08
C VAL A 123 6.78 -7.65 7.40
N GLY A 124 5.66 -7.47 8.09
CA GLY A 124 4.34 -7.84 7.60
C GLY A 124 4.19 -9.35 7.50
N GLY A 125 3.36 -9.77 6.55
CA GLY A 125 3.21 -11.16 6.18
C GLY A 125 2.55 -11.30 4.81
N PRO A 126 2.86 -12.38 4.09
CA PRO A 126 2.37 -12.59 2.73
C PRO A 126 0.84 -12.62 2.65
N ALA A 127 0.31 -12.47 1.44
CA ALA A 127 -1.12 -12.60 1.20
C ALA A 127 -1.58 -14.04 1.49
N ARG A 128 -2.73 -14.16 2.16
CA ARG A 128 -3.35 -15.43 2.57
C ARG A 128 -4.84 -15.38 2.33
N TYR A 129 -5.40 -16.51 1.90
CA TYR A 129 -6.84 -16.74 1.98
C TYR A 129 -7.25 -16.86 3.44
N ASN A 130 -8.36 -16.23 3.78
CA ASN A 130 -8.94 -16.29 5.11
C ASN A 130 -10.46 -16.33 5.03
N THR A 131 -11.09 -16.78 6.12
CA THR A 131 -12.53 -16.68 6.32
C THR A 131 -12.75 -16.08 7.71
N ARG A 132 -13.46 -14.95 7.76
CA ARG A 132 -13.74 -14.23 9.01
C ARG A 132 -15.22 -13.90 9.15
N ASN A 133 -15.65 -13.66 10.38
CA ASN A 133 -16.95 -13.07 10.68
C ASN A 133 -16.87 -11.53 10.62
N PHE A 134 -17.92 -10.86 11.08
CA PHE A 134 -18.03 -9.40 11.10
C PHE A 134 -17.50 -8.76 12.39
N ASP A 135 -16.82 -9.50 13.27
CA ASP A 135 -16.32 -8.93 14.53
C ASP A 135 -15.32 -7.81 14.23
N GLY A 136 -15.61 -6.62 14.77
CA GLY A 136 -14.78 -5.42 14.59
C GLY A 136 -14.83 -4.81 13.19
N ILE A 137 -15.63 -5.32 12.25
CA ILE A 137 -15.79 -4.70 10.93
C ILE A 137 -16.49 -3.35 11.08
N VAL A 138 -15.84 -2.29 10.59
CA VAL A 138 -16.36 -0.92 10.60
C VAL A 138 -17.19 -0.67 9.34
N GLY A 139 -16.72 -1.21 8.21
CA GLY A 139 -17.30 -1.00 6.90
C GLY A 139 -16.34 -1.45 5.80
N TRP A 140 -16.63 -1.04 4.57
CA TRP A 140 -15.82 -1.35 3.40
C TRP A 140 -15.96 -0.27 2.33
N PHE A 141 -15.05 -0.29 1.36
CA PHE A 141 -15.15 0.56 0.17
C PHE A 141 -14.95 -0.26 -1.11
N TYR A 142 -15.35 0.32 -2.24
CA TYR A 142 -15.18 -0.27 -3.56
C TYR A 142 -14.35 0.64 -4.46
N PHE A 143 -13.41 0.03 -5.18
CA PHE A 143 -12.74 0.71 -6.27
C PHE A 143 -13.71 1.00 -7.43
N PRO A 144 -13.52 2.10 -8.19
CA PRO A 144 -14.41 2.50 -9.28
C PRO A 144 -14.22 1.61 -10.52
N THR A 145 -14.80 0.42 -10.48
CA THR A 145 -14.76 -0.58 -11.56
C THR A 145 -15.96 -0.43 -12.49
N ASP A 146 -15.80 -0.76 -13.77
CA ASP A 146 -16.88 -0.72 -14.79
C ASP A 146 -17.00 -2.00 -15.63
N GLY A 147 -16.24 -3.04 -15.28
CA GLY A 147 -16.20 -4.31 -16.01
C GLY A 147 -15.28 -4.33 -17.23
N THR A 148 -14.56 -3.24 -17.53
CA THR A 148 -13.53 -3.21 -18.58
C THR A 148 -12.27 -3.93 -18.07
N SER A 149 -11.93 -5.08 -18.67
CA SER A 149 -10.74 -5.83 -18.24
C SER A 149 -9.45 -5.14 -18.69
N VAL A 150 -8.49 -5.05 -17.77
CA VAL A 150 -7.13 -4.58 -18.00
C VAL A 150 -6.14 -5.65 -17.55
N ALA A 151 -5.12 -5.92 -18.38
CA ALA A 151 -4.02 -6.75 -17.95
C ALA A 151 -3.11 -5.94 -17.01
N PHE A 152 -3.00 -6.36 -15.75
CA PHE A 152 -1.91 -5.90 -14.89
C PHE A 152 -0.71 -6.82 -15.10
N GLU A 153 0.28 -6.34 -15.84
CA GLU A 153 1.61 -6.94 -15.84
C GLU A 153 2.36 -6.33 -14.65
N GLN A 154 2.62 -7.15 -13.62
CA GLN A 154 3.55 -6.74 -12.58
C GLN A 154 4.86 -6.36 -13.27
N PRO A 155 5.42 -5.16 -13.04
CA PRO A 155 6.70 -4.82 -13.63
C PRO A 155 7.71 -5.89 -13.19
N GLU A 156 8.26 -6.61 -14.18
CA GLU A 156 9.43 -7.46 -13.94
C GLU A 156 10.48 -6.59 -13.27
N PRO A 157 11.12 -7.04 -12.16
CA PRO A 157 12.20 -6.31 -11.55
C PRO A 157 13.20 -5.97 -12.65
N SER A 158 13.32 -4.69 -12.99
CA SER A 158 14.28 -4.26 -13.99
C SER A 158 15.67 -4.68 -13.52
N GLU A 159 16.52 -4.99 -14.51
CA GLU A 159 17.94 -5.36 -14.38
C GLU A 159 18.68 -4.72 -13.19
N PRO A 160 19.72 -5.38 -12.63
CA PRO A 160 20.30 -5.03 -11.34
C PRO A 160 20.58 -3.53 -11.19
N LEU A 161 20.00 -2.99 -10.10
CA LEU A 161 20.12 -1.64 -9.57
C LEU A 161 21.49 -1.03 -9.90
N THR A 162 21.52 0.02 -10.71
CA THR A 162 22.73 0.82 -10.91
C THR A 162 23.05 1.57 -9.62
N ILE A 163 23.96 1.00 -8.84
CA ILE A 163 24.56 1.64 -7.64
C ILE A 163 25.58 2.69 -8.11
N GLU A 164 25.11 3.80 -8.66
CA GLU A 164 25.88 5.03 -8.80
C GLU A 164 25.05 6.17 -8.19
N SER A 165 24.79 6.08 -6.89
CA SER A 165 23.96 7.06 -6.16
C SER A 165 24.70 8.37 -5.80
N ASN A 166 25.87 8.60 -6.42
CA ASN A 166 26.60 9.86 -6.30
C ASN A 166 25.99 10.97 -7.15
N GLU A 167 25.20 10.64 -8.17
CA GLU A 167 24.51 11.60 -9.01
C GLU A 167 23.00 11.58 -8.73
N PHE A 168 22.49 12.73 -8.31
CA PHE A 168 21.07 13.02 -8.19
C PHE A 168 20.78 14.36 -8.84
N ASN A 169 19.53 14.57 -9.24
CA ASN A 169 19.07 15.87 -9.69
C ASN A 169 18.94 16.79 -8.48
N PRO A 170 19.69 17.90 -8.38
CA PRO A 170 19.63 18.78 -7.22
C PRO A 170 18.26 19.45 -7.13
N GLU A 171 17.60 19.28 -6.00
CA GLU A 171 16.30 19.88 -5.70
C GLU A 171 16.14 19.96 -4.19
N THR A 172 15.82 21.13 -3.65
CA THR A 172 15.56 21.28 -2.23
C THR A 172 14.07 21.48 -2.01
N GLY A 173 13.49 20.70 -1.10
CA GLY A 173 12.09 20.82 -0.73
C GLY A 173 11.79 20.10 0.57
N THR A 174 10.53 20.19 0.99
CA THR A 174 10.00 19.41 2.11
C THR A 174 8.91 18.50 1.59
N PHE A 175 9.06 17.19 1.83
CA PHE A 175 8.05 16.19 1.52
C PHE A 175 7.29 15.79 2.80
N THR A 176 5.97 15.82 2.77
CA THR A 176 5.11 15.33 3.85
C THR A 176 4.53 13.98 3.44
N VAL A 177 4.83 12.93 4.20
CA VAL A 177 4.32 11.57 3.95
C VAL A 177 2.80 11.54 4.18
N GLU A 178 2.03 10.99 3.23
CA GLU A 178 0.58 10.85 3.39
C GLU A 178 0.11 9.38 3.39
N VAL A 179 0.89 8.46 2.80
CA VAL A 179 0.66 7.01 2.94
C VAL A 179 0.99 6.50 4.35
N SER A 180 0.54 5.29 4.69
CA SER A 180 0.76 4.63 6.00
C SER A 180 2.21 4.64 6.43
N ALA A 181 3.10 4.26 5.53
CA ALA A 181 4.53 4.17 5.75
C ALA A 181 5.29 4.42 4.43
N LEU A 182 6.57 4.79 4.52
CA LEU A 182 7.48 4.92 3.39
C LEU A 182 8.87 4.47 3.81
N ASN A 183 9.48 3.63 2.98
CA ASN A 183 10.71 2.99 3.37
C ASN A 183 11.92 3.88 3.05
N VAL A 184 12.78 4.05 4.05
CA VAL A 184 14.05 4.75 3.87
C VAL A 184 15.11 3.72 3.56
N ARG A 185 15.71 3.86 2.38
CA ARG A 185 16.71 2.91 1.87
C ARG A 185 18.10 3.51 1.87
N ALA A 186 19.09 2.63 1.99
CA ALA A 186 20.50 2.99 1.88
C ALA A 186 20.86 3.50 0.48
N GLU A 187 20.14 3.03 -0.54
CA GLU A 187 20.32 3.37 -1.96
C GLU A 187 18.94 3.55 -2.64
N ALA A 188 18.88 4.26 -3.76
CA ALA A 188 17.66 4.46 -4.54
C ALA A 188 17.34 3.19 -5.35
N GLY A 189 16.64 2.23 -4.74
CA GLY A 189 16.16 1.06 -5.45
C GLY A 189 15.35 0.10 -4.56
N LEU A 190 14.44 -0.66 -5.16
CA LEU A 190 13.50 -1.53 -4.44
C LEU A 190 14.20 -2.69 -3.72
N GLY A 191 15.35 -3.12 -4.22
CA GLY A 191 16.18 -4.16 -3.60
C GLY A 191 17.16 -3.65 -2.52
N ALA A 192 17.27 -2.33 -2.33
CA ALA A 192 18.24 -1.74 -1.41
C ALA A 192 17.86 -1.93 0.06
N GLU A 193 18.87 -1.99 0.95
CA GLU A 193 18.69 -2.17 2.39
C GLU A 193 17.76 -1.10 2.98
N ILE A 194 16.75 -1.55 3.72
CA ILE A 194 15.84 -0.72 4.51
C ILE A 194 16.54 -0.32 5.82
N VAL A 195 16.64 0.97 6.09
CA VAL A 195 17.38 1.53 7.24
C VAL A 195 16.54 2.39 8.18
N ALA A 196 15.37 2.83 7.75
CA ALA A 196 14.37 3.51 8.58
C ALA A 196 13.00 3.51 7.86
N VAL A 197 11.97 4.00 8.53
CA VAL A 197 10.63 4.18 7.96
C VAL A 197 10.08 5.52 8.41
N TYR A 198 9.38 6.21 7.50
CA TYR A 198 8.51 7.34 7.83
C TYR A 198 7.05 6.93 7.76
N GLY A 199 6.26 7.25 8.76
CA GLY A 199 4.81 7.13 8.74
C GLY A 199 4.10 8.41 8.27
N ALA A 200 2.80 8.29 8.06
CA ALA A 200 1.93 9.41 7.70
C ALA A 200 2.13 10.65 8.59
N GLY A 201 2.15 11.83 7.96
CA GLY A 201 2.32 13.13 8.59
C GLY A 201 3.77 13.53 8.91
N GLN A 202 4.74 12.63 8.76
CA GLN A 202 6.15 12.98 8.95
C GLN A 202 6.69 13.79 7.77
N GLU A 203 7.60 14.73 8.06
CA GLU A 203 8.23 15.58 7.06
C GLU A 203 9.69 15.17 6.79
N ILE A 204 10.09 15.22 5.53
CA ILE A 204 11.42 14.88 5.02
C ILE A 204 11.96 16.10 4.28
N ASN A 205 13.03 16.70 4.81
CA ASN A 205 13.77 17.73 4.09
C ASN A 205 14.78 17.04 3.18
N TYR A 206 14.68 17.28 1.89
CA TYR A 206 15.52 16.63 0.88
C TYR A 206 16.29 17.66 0.06
N ASP A 207 17.38 17.20 -0.57
CA ASP A 207 18.28 18.03 -1.37
C ASP A 207 18.55 17.46 -2.78
N GLY A 208 17.89 16.36 -3.12
CA GLY A 208 17.89 15.84 -4.48
C GLY A 208 16.81 14.81 -4.75
N TRP A 209 16.69 14.44 -6.02
CA TRP A 209 15.84 13.33 -6.45
C TRP A 209 16.49 12.49 -7.56
N ILE A 210 16.03 11.24 -7.69
CA ILE A 210 16.49 10.27 -8.69
C ILE A 210 15.25 9.53 -9.23
N ASP A 211 15.17 9.32 -10.54
CA ASP A 211 14.22 8.36 -11.13
C ASP A 211 14.92 7.00 -11.24
N ASN A 212 14.44 6.00 -10.50
CA ASN A 212 14.98 4.65 -10.57
C ASN A 212 13.90 3.60 -10.23
N ASP A 213 14.00 2.41 -10.82
CA ASP A 213 13.08 1.28 -10.61
C ASP A 213 11.58 1.60 -10.81
N GLY A 214 11.28 2.59 -11.66
CA GLY A 214 9.89 3.03 -11.87
C GLY A 214 9.35 3.85 -10.70
N PHE A 215 10.21 4.46 -9.89
CA PHE A 215 9.84 5.40 -8.83
C PHE A 215 10.69 6.67 -8.88
N ILE A 216 10.07 7.79 -8.52
CA ILE A 216 10.83 8.96 -8.11
C ILE A 216 11.25 8.77 -6.65
N TRP A 217 12.54 8.90 -6.39
CA TRP A 217 13.17 8.83 -5.08
C TRP A 217 13.64 10.22 -4.68
N ILE A 218 13.24 10.71 -3.50
CA ILE A 218 13.93 11.86 -2.89
C ILE A 218 15.16 11.37 -2.12
N SER A 219 16.16 12.24 -1.98
CA SER A 219 17.41 11.94 -1.30
C SER A 219 17.79 13.04 -0.30
N TYR A 220 18.34 12.62 0.84
CA TYR A 220 18.77 13.52 1.91
C TYR A 220 19.91 12.92 2.75
N ILE A 221 20.60 13.75 3.55
CA ILE A 221 21.52 13.27 4.57
C ILE A 221 20.74 12.98 5.86
N GLY A 222 20.67 11.70 6.24
CA GLY A 222 20.01 11.28 7.47
C GLY A 222 20.79 11.65 8.73
N GLY A 223 20.17 11.49 9.90
CA GLY A 223 20.82 11.77 11.20
C GLY A 223 22.09 10.95 11.48
N SER A 224 22.29 9.84 10.76
CA SER A 224 23.53 9.05 10.82
C SER A 224 24.70 9.66 10.02
N GLY A 225 24.49 10.76 9.30
CA GLY A 225 25.46 11.36 8.37
C GLY A 225 25.57 10.68 7.01
N ASN A 226 24.80 9.61 6.78
CA ASN A 226 24.77 8.90 5.50
C ASN A 226 23.64 9.42 4.62
N ARG A 227 23.82 9.31 3.30
CA ARG A 227 22.73 9.57 2.35
C ARG A 227 21.66 8.49 2.42
N ARG A 228 20.42 8.91 2.22
CA ARG A 228 19.19 8.10 2.34
C ARG A 228 18.25 8.42 1.20
N TYR A 229 17.45 7.43 0.83
CA TYR A 229 16.54 7.51 -0.31
C TYR A 229 15.14 7.04 0.08
N VAL A 230 14.11 7.74 -0.41
CA VAL A 230 12.71 7.40 -0.14
C VAL A 230 11.94 7.49 -1.44
N ALA A 231 11.28 6.41 -1.85
CA ALA A 231 10.37 6.42 -2.99
C ALA A 231 9.14 7.25 -2.64
N VAL A 232 8.81 8.25 -3.45
CA VAL A 232 7.73 9.23 -3.19
C VAL A 232 6.60 9.15 -4.21
N GLY A 233 6.70 8.23 -5.16
CA GLY A 233 5.69 7.97 -6.18
C GLY A 233 6.23 7.16 -7.34
N GLN A 234 5.35 6.50 -8.09
CA GLN A 234 5.71 5.83 -9.33
C GLN A 234 6.15 6.86 -10.38
N SER A 235 7.14 6.46 -11.19
CA SER A 235 7.68 7.24 -12.30
C SER A 235 7.33 6.59 -13.63
N GLU A 236 6.92 7.42 -14.58
CA GLU A 236 6.85 7.06 -16.00
C GLU A 236 7.62 8.13 -16.80
N ASN A 237 8.67 7.72 -17.52
CA ASN A 237 9.50 8.59 -18.35
C ASN A 237 10.09 9.83 -17.61
N GLY A 238 10.58 9.67 -16.38
CA GLY A 238 11.15 10.78 -15.60
C GLY A 238 10.10 11.67 -14.94
N GLN A 239 8.81 11.31 -15.01
CA GLN A 239 7.73 12.06 -14.39
C GLN A 239 7.01 11.21 -13.36
N ARG A 240 6.81 11.81 -12.18
CA ARG A 240 6.00 11.19 -11.14
C ARG A 240 4.54 11.14 -11.59
N ILE A 241 3.97 9.95 -11.62
CA ILE A 241 2.56 9.70 -12.03
C ILE A 241 1.64 9.40 -10.85
N THR A 242 2.20 9.09 -9.67
CA THR A 242 1.45 8.96 -8.41
C THR A 242 2.16 9.73 -7.30
N ASP A 243 1.42 10.27 -6.34
CA ASP A 243 2.01 10.97 -5.19
C ASP A 243 1.78 10.16 -3.90
N PHE A 244 2.85 9.82 -3.18
CA PHE A 244 2.79 9.16 -1.86
C PHE A 244 2.73 10.17 -0.69
N GLY A 245 2.66 11.44 -1.03
CA GLY A 245 2.67 12.57 -0.11
C GLY A 245 2.70 13.89 -0.88
N SER A 246 2.85 14.99 -0.15
CA SER A 246 2.85 16.35 -0.73
C SER A 246 4.21 17.02 -0.62
N PHE A 247 4.51 17.90 -1.58
CA PHE A 247 5.77 18.65 -1.67
C PHE A 247 5.54 20.14 -1.40
N LYS A 248 6.49 20.79 -0.73
CA LYS A 248 6.53 22.24 -0.47
C LYS A 248 7.88 22.84 -0.83
#